data_AF-A0A653DJT3-F1
#
_entry.id   AF-A0A653DJT3-F1
#
_cell.length_a   1.000
_cell.length_b   1.000
_cell.length_c   1.000
_cell.angle_alpha   90.00
_cell.angle_beta   90.00
_cell.angle_gamma   90.00
#
_symmetry.space_group_name_H-M   'P 1'
#
loop_
_entity.id
_entity.type
_entity.pdbx_description
1 polymer ?
#
loop_
_entity_poly.entity_id
_entity_poly.type
_entity_poly.pdbx_seq_one_letter_code
_entity_poly.pdbx_strand_id
1 'polypeptide(L)'
;MENSTLDIFCGSKFWDDDLSWYTSDPDLTKCFEKTVLVWLPCFFLWILSPIEIYFILKSKNRDIPWNWRNLTKIALTSGLVVLALSDIVSAFTWASCNGSAVYNVDVYSPMLKTFTFV
;
A
#
# COMPACT_ATOMS: atom_id res chain seq x y z
N MET A 1 -5.72 17.94 23.84
CA MET A 1 -5.59 17.59 22.42
C MET A 1 -6.44 16.35 22.22
N GLU A 2 -7.56 16.48 21.52
CA GLU A 2 -8.35 15.31 21.13
C GLU A 2 -7.56 14.58 20.05
N ASN A 3 -7.07 13.39 20.37
CA ASN A 3 -6.36 12.55 19.42
C ASN A 3 -7.40 11.78 18.62
N SER A 4 -7.37 11.92 17.30
CA SER A 4 -8.23 11.14 16.41
C SER A 4 -7.85 9.66 16.52
N THR A 5 -8.79 8.75 16.25
CA THR A 5 -8.53 7.30 16.27
C THR A 5 -7.38 6.89 15.34
N LEU A 6 -7.23 7.61 14.22
CA LEU A 6 -6.12 7.44 13.27
C LEU A 6 -4.77 7.88 13.85
N ASP A 7 -4.75 8.90 14.71
CA ASP A 7 -3.53 9.37 15.36
C ASP A 7 -2.98 8.28 16.30
N ILE A 8 -3.89 7.61 17.03
CA ILE A 8 -3.56 6.49 17.92
C ILE A 8 -3.08 5.29 17.11
N PHE A 9 -3.71 5.03 15.97
CA PHE A 9 -3.34 3.93 15.08
C PHE A 9 -1.93 4.11 14.48
N CYS A 10 -1.55 5.35 14.17
CA CYS A 10 -0.24 5.70 13.62
C CYS A 10 0.85 5.98 14.64
N GLY A 11 0.50 6.35 15.87
CA GLY A 11 1.46 6.93 16.82
C GLY A 11 1.93 8.35 16.47
N SER A 12 1.35 8.97 15.45
CA SER A 12 1.68 10.32 14.97
C SER A 12 0.41 10.99 14.43
N LYS A 13 0.40 12.32 14.31
CA LYS A 13 -0.77 13.04 13.79
C LYS A 13 -1.08 12.63 12.36
N PHE A 14 -2.35 12.31 12.12
CA PHE A 14 -2.88 11.97 10.81
C PHE A 14 -2.90 13.17 9.87
N TRP A 15 -3.27 14.35 10.36
CA TRP A 15 -3.32 15.57 9.55
C TRP A 15 -2.76 16.76 10.33
N ASP A 16 -1.95 17.58 9.67
CA ASP A 16 -1.36 18.78 10.23
C ASP A 16 -1.48 19.93 9.22
N ASP A 17 -2.29 20.93 9.55
CA ASP A 17 -2.58 22.07 8.67
C ASP A 17 -1.40 23.03 8.55
N ASP A 18 -0.55 23.13 9.58
CA ASP A 18 0.64 23.98 9.53
C ASP A 18 1.68 23.40 8.57
N LEU A 19 1.77 22.07 8.49
CA LEU A 19 2.65 21.36 7.56
C LEU A 19 2.11 21.30 6.12
N SER A 20 0.79 21.30 5.94
CA SER A 20 0.17 21.11 4.62
C SER A 20 -0.32 22.39 3.96
N TRP A 21 -0.82 23.36 4.71
CA TRP A 21 -1.49 24.55 4.18
C TRP A 21 -0.81 25.87 4.58
N TYR A 22 -0.20 25.96 5.75
CA TYR A 22 0.41 27.20 6.26
C TYR A 22 1.94 27.24 6.14
N THR A 23 2.50 26.56 5.14
CA THR A 23 3.94 26.54 4.85
C THR A 23 4.22 26.85 3.38
N SER A 24 5.46 27.24 3.08
CA SER A 24 5.93 27.49 1.70
C SER A 24 6.22 26.19 0.94
N ASP A 25 6.53 25.12 1.68
CA ASP A 25 6.80 23.78 1.16
C ASP A 25 5.82 22.79 1.80
N PRO A 26 4.67 22.51 1.16
CA PRO A 26 3.62 21.70 1.74
C PRO A 26 4.01 20.22 1.75
N ASP A 27 4.16 19.66 2.95
CA ASP A 27 4.45 18.26 3.17
C ASP A 27 3.24 17.54 3.78
N LEU A 28 2.98 16.32 3.30
CA LEU A 28 1.96 15.46 3.89
C LEU A 28 2.54 14.75 5.13
N THR A 29 1.70 14.55 6.14
CA THR A 29 2.10 13.81 7.34
C THR A 29 2.47 12.37 6.98
N LYS A 30 3.41 11.80 7.73
CA LYS A 30 3.85 10.41 7.51
C LYS A 30 2.72 9.40 7.67
N CYS A 31 1.79 9.66 8.58
CA CYS A 31 0.63 8.80 8.75
C CYS A 31 -0.28 8.79 7.51
N PHE A 32 -0.55 9.94 6.89
CA PHE A 32 -1.36 10.05 5.68
C PHE A 32 -0.70 9.35 4.48
N GLU A 33 0.62 9.50 4.34
CA GLU A 33 1.43 8.84 3.31
C GLU A 33 1.37 7.30 3.42
N LYS A 34 1.47 6.75 4.65
CA LYS A 34 1.47 5.29 4.85
C LYS A 34 0.07 4.68 4.82
N THR A 35 -0.97 5.46 5.10
CA THR A 35 -2.36 4.99 5.09
C THR A 35 -3.02 5.27 3.75
N VAL A 36 -3.56 6.48 3.54
CA VAL A 36 -4.43 6.81 2.41
C VAL A 36 -3.73 6.61 1.08
N LEU A 37 -2.48 7.07 0.92
CA LEU A 37 -1.76 6.96 -0.35
C LEU A 37 -1.42 5.52 -0.74
N VAL A 38 -1.26 4.63 0.23
CA VAL A 38 -1.00 3.20 -0.02
C VAL A 38 -2.30 2.42 -0.15
N TRP A 39 -3.26 2.67 0.74
CA TRP A 39 -4.51 1.91 0.82
C TRP A 39 -5.43 2.22 -0.37
N LEU A 40 -5.52 3.48 -0.80
CA LEU A 40 -6.39 3.89 -1.90
C LEU A 40 -6.09 3.15 -3.24
N PRO A 41 -4.83 3.12 -3.74
CA PRO A 41 -4.52 2.33 -4.92
C PRO A 41 -4.70 0.82 -4.69
N CYS A 42 -4.45 0.31 -3.48
CA CYS A 42 -4.70 -1.09 -3.14
C CYS A 42 -6.18 -1.47 -3.23
N PHE A 43 -7.08 -0.68 -2.62
CA PHE A 43 -8.52 -0.88 -2.70
C PHE A 43 -9.05 -0.79 -4.13
N PHE A 44 -8.52 0.14 -4.91
CA PHE A 44 -8.88 0.27 -6.33
C PHE A 44 -8.55 -1.01 -7.12
N LEU A 45 -7.35 -1.57 -6.91
CA LEU A 45 -6.95 -2.82 -7.54
C LEU A 45 -7.78 -4.01 -7.04
N TRP A 46 -8.06 -4.10 -5.75
CA TRP A 46 -8.89 -5.15 -5.17
C TRP A 46 -10.33 -5.16 -5.68
N ILE A 47 -10.88 -4.01 -6.06
CA ILE A 47 -12.23 -3.94 -6.64
C ILE A 47 -12.19 -4.28 -8.13
N LEU A 48 -11.22 -3.77 -8.89
CA LEU A 48 -11.14 -4.00 -10.33
C LEU A 48 -10.70 -5.42 -10.70
N SER A 49 -9.78 -6.02 -9.95
CA SER A 49 -9.27 -7.38 -10.21
C SER A 49 -10.36 -8.45 -10.28
N PRO A 50 -11.25 -8.63 -9.29
CA PRO A 50 -12.33 -9.62 -9.37
C PRO A 50 -13.34 -9.30 -10.46
N ILE A 51 -13.55 -8.02 -10.79
CA ILE A 51 -14.42 -7.61 -11.90
C ILE A 51 -13.82 -8.06 -13.24
N GLU A 52 -12.54 -7.80 -13.48
CA GLU A 52 -11.83 -8.27 -14.68
C GLU A 52 -11.84 -9.81 -14.76
N ILE A 53 -11.57 -10.49 -13.64
CA ILE A 53 -11.63 -11.96 -13.58
C ILE A 53 -13.03 -12.46 -13.92
N TYR A 54 -14.10 -11.87 -13.36
CA TYR A 54 -15.47 -12.23 -13.67
C TYR A 54 -15.79 -12.07 -15.16
N PHE A 55 -15.39 -10.94 -15.76
CA PHE A 55 -15.58 -10.70 -17.20
C PHE A 55 -14.82 -11.71 -18.06
N ILE A 56 -13.58 -12.04 -17.69
CA ILE A 56 -12.77 -13.05 -18.38
C ILE A 56 -13.39 -14.44 -18.26
N LEU A 57 -13.85 -14.84 -17.07
CA LEU A 57 -14.47 -16.14 -16.83
C LEU A 57 -15.80 -16.30 -17.58
N LYS A 58 -16.55 -15.21 -17.77
CA LYS A 58 -17.83 -15.20 -18.49
C LYS A 58 -17.67 -15.14 -20.01
N SER A 59 -16.53 -14.67 -20.50
CA SER A 59 -16.25 -14.62 -21.94
C SER A 59 -16.10 -16.03 -22.53
N LYS A 60 -16.75 -16.30 -23.66
CA LYS A 60 -16.78 -17.61 -24.32
C LYS A 60 -15.49 -17.93 -25.10
N ASN A 61 -14.72 -16.92 -25.47
CA ASN A 61 -13.42 -17.04 -26.14
C ASN A 61 -12.31 -16.76 -25.11
N ARG A 62 -11.91 -17.80 -24.37
CA ARG A 62 -10.84 -17.75 -23.36
C ARG A 62 -9.50 -18.08 -24.00
N ASP A 63 -8.99 -17.20 -24.84
CA ASP A 63 -7.58 -17.18 -25.18
C ASP A 63 -6.99 -15.90 -24.63
N ILE A 64 -6.25 -16.01 -23.51
CA ILE A 64 -5.33 -14.96 -23.10
C ILE A 64 -4.04 -15.27 -23.86
N PRO A 65 -3.78 -14.65 -25.02
CA PRO A 65 -2.53 -14.88 -25.71
C PRO A 65 -1.40 -14.45 -24.78
N TRP A 66 -0.43 -15.33 -24.58
CA TRP A 66 0.85 -14.99 -23.95
C TRP A 66 1.59 -14.01 -24.87
N ASN A 67 1.17 -12.75 -24.78
CA ASN A 67 1.73 -11.65 -25.53
C ASN A 67 2.74 -10.92 -24.66
N TRP A 68 3.71 -10.27 -25.30
CA TRP A 68 4.75 -9.47 -24.64
C TRP A 68 4.17 -8.46 -23.64
N ARG A 69 2.99 -7.88 -23.96
CA ARG A 69 2.26 -6.94 -23.09
C ARG A 69 1.74 -7.58 -21.79
N ASN A 70 1.31 -8.84 -21.84
CA ASN A 70 0.85 -9.56 -20.65
C ASN A 70 2.04 -10.06 -19.81
N LEU A 71 3.09 -10.56 -20.47
CA LEU A 71 4.30 -10.99 -19.78
C LEU A 71 5.00 -9.84 -19.05
N THR A 72 5.12 -8.67 -19.71
CA THR A 72 5.68 -7.46 -19.08
C THR A 72 4.82 -6.98 -17.92
N LYS A 73 3.49 -7.00 -18.05
CA LYS A 73 2.57 -6.69 -16.94
C LYS A 73 2.82 -7.63 -15.74
N ILE A 74 2.89 -8.94 -15.96
CA ILE A 74 3.14 -9.93 -14.91
C ILE A 74 4.52 -9.74 -14.28
N ALA A 75 5.57 -9.49 -15.07
CA ALA A 75 6.94 -9.29 -14.58
C ALA A 75 7.11 -8.00 -13.77
N LEU A 76 6.44 -6.91 -14.19
CA LEU A 76 6.44 -5.66 -13.43
C LEU A 76 5.70 -5.82 -12.10
N THR A 77 4.51 -6.46 -12.12
CA THR A 77 3.76 -6.73 -10.89
C THR A 77 4.54 -7.63 -9.95
N SER A 78 5.19 -8.71 -10.44
CA SER A 78 5.99 -9.59 -9.58
C SER A 78 7.21 -8.88 -9.00
N GLY A 79 7.87 -8.00 -9.77
CA GLY A 79 8.95 -7.15 -9.24
C GLY A 79 8.46 -6.23 -8.12
N LEU A 80 7.28 -5.62 -8.28
CA LEU A 80 6.64 -4.78 -7.25
C LEU A 80 6.32 -5.58 -5.97
N VAL A 81 5.88 -6.85 -6.07
CA VAL A 81 5.71 -7.75 -4.91
C VAL A 81 7.01 -7.90 -4.13
N VAL A 82 8.10 -8.24 -4.84
CA VAL A 82 9.40 -8.52 -4.21
C VAL A 82 9.93 -7.28 -3.50
N LEU A 83 9.80 -6.11 -4.13
CA LEU A 83 10.15 -4.84 -3.50
C LEU A 83 9.31 -4.56 -2.24
N ALA A 84 8.00 -4.79 -2.32
CA ALA A 84 7.12 -4.64 -1.15
C ALA A 84 7.50 -5.59 -0.01
N LEU A 85 7.84 -6.85 -0.30
CA LEU A 85 8.32 -7.81 0.69
C LEU A 85 9.65 -7.36 1.32
N SER A 86 10.55 -6.80 0.53
CA SER A 86 11.84 -6.29 1.03
C SER A 86 11.66 -5.11 1.99
N ASP A 87 10.69 -4.23 1.73
CA ASP A 87 10.31 -3.15 2.65
C ASP A 87 9.83 -3.73 4.00
N ILE A 88 9.04 -4.82 4.01
CA ILE A 88 8.58 -5.45 5.27
C ILE A 88 9.73 -6.07 6.04
N VAL A 89 10.58 -6.82 5.35
CA VAL A 89 11.67 -7.55 6.00
C VAL A 89 12.65 -6.56 6.61
N SER A 90 12.99 -5.49 5.89
CA SER A 90 13.79 -4.39 6.43
C SER A 90 13.06 -3.71 7.59
N ALA A 91 11.73 -3.53 7.48
CA ALA A 91 10.91 -2.93 8.51
C ALA A 91 10.98 -3.70 9.85
N PHE A 92 10.79 -5.00 9.74
CA PHE A 92 10.76 -5.92 10.86
C PHE A 92 12.15 -6.10 11.49
N THR A 93 13.20 -6.15 10.67
CA THR A 93 14.58 -6.26 11.18
C THR A 93 15.03 -5.00 11.90
N TRP A 94 14.72 -3.79 11.40
CA TRP A 94 15.05 -2.57 12.15
C TRP A 94 14.28 -2.50 13.48
N ALA A 95 13.00 -2.84 13.48
CA ALA A 95 12.18 -2.83 14.69
C ALA A 95 12.70 -3.82 15.74
N SER A 96 13.07 -5.04 15.30
CA SER A 96 13.62 -6.09 16.16
C SER A 96 14.99 -5.73 16.75
N CYS A 97 15.83 -5.01 16.01
CA CYS A 97 17.16 -4.60 16.48
C CYS A 97 17.13 -3.34 17.36
N ASN A 98 16.24 -2.39 17.10
CA ASN A 98 16.24 -1.09 17.78
C ASN A 98 15.23 -0.97 18.94
N GLY A 99 14.42 -2.00 19.19
CA GLY A 99 13.45 -2.02 20.29
C GLY A 99 12.44 -0.87 20.26
N SER A 100 12.19 -0.30 19.08
CA SER A 100 11.27 0.83 18.90
C SER A 100 9.82 0.37 19.00
N ALA A 101 8.95 1.22 19.56
CA ALA A 101 7.52 0.93 19.64
C ALA A 101 6.93 0.84 18.23
N VAL A 102 6.50 -0.37 17.83
CA VAL A 102 5.87 -0.62 16.53
C VAL A 102 4.40 -0.23 16.62
N TYR A 103 4.00 0.76 15.84
CA TYR A 103 2.60 1.16 15.75
C TYR A 103 1.84 0.30 14.74
N ASN A 104 0.52 0.20 14.91
CA ASN A 104 -0.31 -0.66 14.07
C ASN A 104 -0.19 -0.31 12.58
N VAL A 105 -0.06 0.98 12.24
CA VAL A 105 0.13 1.42 10.85
C VAL A 105 1.32 0.76 10.14
N ASP A 106 2.42 0.54 10.87
CA ASP A 106 3.67 -0.01 10.34
C ASP A 106 3.58 -1.53 10.13
N VAL A 107 2.53 -2.18 10.65
CA VAL A 107 2.25 -3.61 10.44
C VAL A 107 1.19 -3.79 9.36
N TYR A 108 0.08 -3.05 9.44
CA TYR A 108 -1.05 -3.22 8.52
C TYR A 108 -0.76 -2.71 7.11
N SER A 109 -0.06 -1.58 6.96
CA SER A 109 0.26 -1.02 5.64
C SER A 109 1.13 -1.96 4.79
N PRO A 110 2.23 -2.53 5.31
CA PRO A 110 3.00 -3.51 4.54
C PRO A 110 2.23 -4.81 4.27
N MET A 111 1.43 -5.29 5.21
CA MET A 111 0.58 -6.47 4.99
C MET A 111 -0.40 -6.25 3.83
N LEU A 112 -1.14 -5.14 3.84
CA LEU A 112 -2.07 -4.78 2.76
C LEU A 112 -1.36 -4.64 1.41
N LYS A 113 -0.19 -3.99 1.41
CA LYS A 113 0.64 -3.85 0.21
C LYS A 113 1.03 -5.22 -0.35
N THR A 114 1.48 -6.16 0.50
CA THR A 114 1.85 -7.51 0.08
C THR A 114 0.66 -8.31 -0.47
N PHE A 115 -0.48 -8.29 0.23
CA PHE A 115 -1.71 -8.94 -0.25
C PHE A 115 -2.24 -8.36 -1.55
N THR A 116 -1.93 -7.09 -1.85
CA THR A 116 -2.36 -6.45 -3.10
C THR A 116 -1.48 -6.84 -4.28
N PHE A 117 -0.18 -7.01 -4.06
CA PHE A 117 0.75 -7.32 -5.14
C PHE A 117 0.82 -8.82 -5.46
N VAL A 118 0.57 -9.70 -4.48
CA VAL A 118 0.45 -11.18 -4.68
C VAL A 118 -0.80 -11.51 -5.47
#